data_AF-A0A0N5AKS3-F1
#
_entry.id   AF-A0A0N5AKS3-F1
#
_cell.length_a   1.000
_cell.length_b   1.000
_cell.length_c   1.000
_cell.angle_alpha   90.00
_cell.angle_beta   90.00
_cell.angle_gamma   90.00
#
_symmetry.space_group_name_H-M   'P 1'
#
loop_
_entity.id
_entity.type
_entity.pdbx_description
1 polymer ?
#
loop_
_entity_poly.entity_id
_entity_poly.type
_entity_poly.pdbx_seq_one_letter_code
_entity_poly.pdbx_strand_id
1 'polypeptide(L)'
;MRRILFSSTTAFYEVPSSVERRAQERLLAESEAEKAKKKPRFSDEPKVKRELLKAREYKVDLESKVGRTVVVNKTTPSAETGGYYCDVCDCVVKDSINFLDHINGKNHQRNMGMSMKIKRSTLEEVKQRFALKKAESKFVM
;
A
#
# COMPACT_ATOMS: atom_id res chain seq x y z
N MET A 1 84.34 7.28 2.13
CA MET A 1 83.84 7.91 3.38
C MET A 1 82.31 7.91 3.36
N ARG A 2 81.71 7.50 4.48
CA ARG A 2 80.28 7.28 4.74
C ARG A 2 79.33 8.40 4.26
N ARG A 3 78.16 8.02 3.73
CA ARG A 3 76.86 8.21 4.40
C ARG A 3 75.70 7.58 3.62
N ILE A 4 75.01 6.68 4.32
CA ILE A 4 73.70 6.09 4.02
C ILE A 4 72.62 7.12 4.35
N LEU A 5 71.59 7.29 3.51
CA LEU A 5 70.20 7.59 3.93
C LEU A 5 69.24 7.03 2.86
N PHE A 6 68.51 5.96 3.22
CA PHE A 6 67.49 5.28 2.42
C PHE A 6 66.13 5.64 3.04
N SER A 7 65.27 6.39 2.34
CA SER A 7 63.92 6.70 2.83
C SER A 7 62.93 6.92 1.70
N SER A 8 62.07 5.94 1.45
CA SER A 8 60.67 6.15 1.03
C SER A 8 59.99 4.79 0.84
N THR A 9 59.41 4.28 1.93
CA THR A 9 58.11 3.60 1.98
C THR A 9 57.72 2.72 0.79
N THR A 10 58.26 1.51 0.71
CA THR A 10 57.55 0.40 0.07
C THR A 10 56.37 0.01 0.96
N ALA A 11 55.15 0.27 0.49
CA ALA A 11 53.95 -0.27 1.12
C ALA A 11 54.02 -1.80 1.04
N PHE A 12 54.34 -2.43 2.17
CA PHE A 12 54.22 -3.88 2.35
C PHE A 12 52.74 -4.24 2.27
N TYR A 13 52.30 -4.71 1.10
CA TYR A 13 51.09 -5.52 1.04
C TYR A 13 51.48 -6.92 1.50
N GLU A 14 51.17 -7.25 2.75
CA GLU A 14 51.21 -8.63 3.23
C GLU A 14 50.22 -9.45 2.39
N VAL A 15 50.76 -10.31 1.53
CA VAL A 15 49.95 -11.23 0.71
C VAL A 15 49.40 -12.30 1.65
N PRO A 16 48.08 -12.37 1.90
CA PRO A 16 47.51 -13.32 2.83
C PRO A 16 47.87 -14.75 2.43
N SER A 17 48.28 -15.54 3.42
CA SER A 17 48.74 -16.90 3.20
C SER A 17 47.66 -17.72 2.48
N SER A 18 48.06 -18.75 1.72
CA SER A 18 47.11 -19.58 0.94
C SER A 18 45.98 -20.16 1.81
N VAL A 19 46.20 -20.28 3.12
CA VAL A 19 45.23 -20.79 4.09
C VAL A 19 44.22 -19.71 4.49
N GLU A 20 44.65 -18.47 4.70
CA GLU A 20 43.78 -17.32 5.01
C GLU A 20 42.83 -17.00 3.86
N ARG A 21 43.32 -17.05 2.61
CA ARG A 21 42.47 -16.85 1.42
C ARG A 21 41.37 -17.91 1.33
N ARG A 22 41.72 -19.18 1.61
CA ARG A 22 40.78 -20.31 1.62
C ARG A 22 39.82 -20.27 2.82
N ALA A 23 40.18 -19.58 3.89
CA ALA A 23 39.28 -19.34 5.02
C ALA A 23 38.28 -18.23 4.70
N GLN A 24 38.74 -17.11 4.12
CA GLN A 24 37.86 -16.02 3.68
C GLN A 24 36.87 -16.47 2.60
N GLU A 25 37.31 -17.28 1.65
CA GLU A 25 36.44 -17.82 0.59
C GLU A 25 35.32 -18.71 1.17
N ARG A 26 35.63 -19.53 2.19
CA ARG A 26 34.61 -20.32 2.91
C ARG A 26 33.60 -19.44 3.65
N LEU A 27 34.08 -18.40 4.34
CA LEU A 27 33.22 -17.46 5.05
C LEU A 27 32.31 -16.67 4.09
N LEU A 28 32.84 -16.27 2.93
CA LEU A 28 32.06 -15.60 1.89
C LEU A 28 30.99 -16.53 1.31
N ALA A 29 31.35 -17.77 0.96
CA ALA A 29 30.42 -18.77 0.44
C ALA A 29 29.30 -19.12 1.45
N GLU A 30 29.62 -19.22 2.74
CA GLU A 30 28.60 -19.39 3.80
C GLU A 30 27.68 -18.16 3.87
N SER A 31 28.23 -16.95 3.81
CA SER A 31 27.43 -15.71 3.83
C SER A 31 26.53 -15.54 2.60
N GLU A 32 26.99 -15.99 1.43
CA GLU A 32 26.23 -15.97 0.18
C GLU A 32 25.13 -17.02 0.19
N ALA A 33 25.39 -18.22 0.72
CA ALA A 33 24.38 -19.24 0.93
C ALA A 33 23.31 -18.79 1.95
N GLU A 34 23.68 -18.08 3.01
CA GLU A 34 22.72 -17.49 3.94
C GLU A 34 21.87 -16.38 3.30
N LYS A 35 22.48 -15.54 2.44
CA LYS A 35 21.76 -14.50 1.69
C LYS A 35 20.82 -15.10 0.66
N ALA A 36 21.20 -16.18 -0.03
CA ALA A 36 20.36 -16.88 -0.99
C ALA A 36 19.17 -17.62 -0.32
N LYS A 37 19.37 -18.14 0.90
CA LYS A 37 18.28 -18.74 1.72
C LYS A 37 17.32 -17.69 2.27
N LYS A 38 17.81 -16.48 2.54
CA LYS A 38 16.98 -15.32 2.90
C LYS A 38 16.30 -14.79 1.63
N LYS A 39 15.19 -15.40 1.23
CA LYS A 39 14.30 -14.84 0.21
C LYS A 39 14.04 -13.36 0.55
N PRO A 40 14.25 -12.41 -0.37
CA PRO A 40 13.90 -11.02 -0.12
C PRO A 40 12.41 -10.97 0.23
N ARG A 41 12.08 -10.44 1.41
CA ARG A 41 10.70 -10.39 1.91
C ARG A 41 9.78 -9.47 1.09
N PHE A 42 10.34 -8.74 0.14
CA PHE A 42 9.64 -7.86 -0.78
C PHE A 42 10.13 -8.19 -2.19
N SER A 43 9.22 -8.61 -3.07
CA SER A 43 9.45 -8.54 -4.51
C SER A 43 9.70 -7.09 -4.89
N ASP A 44 10.74 -6.83 -5.68
CA ASP A 44 11.00 -5.54 -6.33
C ASP A 44 9.99 -5.29 -7.46
N GLU A 45 8.70 -5.48 -7.20
CA GLU A 45 7.66 -5.03 -8.09
C GLU A 45 7.47 -3.53 -7.87
N PRO A 46 7.41 -2.72 -8.95
CA PRO A 46 7.24 -1.28 -8.84
C PRO A 46 5.97 -1.02 -8.04
N LYS A 47 6.15 -0.41 -6.87
CA LYS A 47 5.08 -0.09 -5.93
C LYS A 47 4.04 0.75 -6.66
N VAL A 48 2.97 0.09 -7.13
CA VAL A 48 1.90 0.71 -7.91
C VAL A 48 1.51 1.99 -7.20
N LYS A 49 1.70 3.12 -7.89
CA LYS A 49 1.38 4.46 -7.38
C LYS A 49 -0.13 4.51 -7.20
N ARG A 50 -0.59 4.06 -6.03
CA ARG A 50 -1.98 4.09 -5.65
C ARG A 50 -2.45 5.53 -5.69
N GLU A 51 -3.55 5.77 -6.40
CA GLU A 51 -4.13 7.10 -6.48
C GLU A 51 -4.49 7.60 -5.08
N LEU A 52 -4.39 8.92 -4.94
CA LEU A 52 -4.73 9.61 -3.71
C LEU A 52 -6.23 9.56 -3.49
N LEU A 53 -6.64 9.53 -2.23
CA LEU A 53 -8.03 9.41 -1.83
C LEU A 53 -8.87 10.53 -2.46
N LYS A 54 -9.78 10.16 -3.37
CA LYS A 54 -10.81 11.06 -3.91
C LYS A 54 -12.04 11.00 -3.01
N ALA A 55 -12.70 12.14 -2.81
CA ALA A 55 -13.99 12.15 -2.14
C ALA A 55 -15.03 11.48 -3.04
N ARG A 56 -15.96 10.71 -2.47
CA ARG A 56 -17.03 10.08 -3.24
C ARG A 56 -18.03 11.16 -3.69
N GLU A 57 -18.35 11.16 -4.99
CA GLU A 57 -19.27 12.12 -5.61
C GLU A 57 -20.72 11.61 -5.67
N TYR A 58 -20.95 10.30 -5.47
CA TYR A 58 -22.29 9.71 -5.44
C TYR A 58 -22.76 9.42 -4.01
N LYS A 59 -24.06 9.59 -3.78
CA LYS A 59 -24.72 9.10 -2.56
C LYS A 59 -24.98 7.60 -2.69
N VAL A 60 -24.81 6.87 -1.61
CA VAL A 60 -25.16 5.45 -1.54
C VAL A 60 -26.61 5.34 -1.12
N ASP A 61 -27.45 4.82 -2.00
CA ASP A 61 -28.89 4.73 -1.76
C ASP A 61 -29.23 3.42 -1.03
N LEU A 62 -29.20 3.45 0.30
CA LEU A 62 -29.58 2.31 1.16
C LEU A 62 -31.10 2.22 1.42
N GLU A 63 -31.86 3.25 1.07
CA GLU A 63 -33.29 3.36 1.40
C GLU A 63 -34.21 2.64 0.39
N SER A 64 -33.74 2.44 -0.84
CA SER A 64 -34.53 1.87 -1.94
C SER A 64 -35.02 0.43 -1.69
N LYS A 65 -34.37 -0.30 -0.77
CA LYS A 65 -34.69 -1.69 -0.43
C LYS A 65 -35.37 -1.83 0.93
N VAL A 66 -35.67 -0.72 1.62
CA VAL A 66 -36.33 -0.75 2.93
C VAL A 66 -37.81 -1.13 2.74
N GLY A 67 -38.26 -2.15 3.46
CA GLY A 67 -39.66 -2.63 3.40
C GLY A 67 -39.97 -3.63 2.29
N ARG A 68 -39.01 -4.00 1.44
CA ARG A 68 -39.19 -5.07 0.44
C ARG A 68 -38.81 -6.44 1.03
N THR A 69 -39.74 -7.39 0.97
CA THR A 69 -39.47 -8.80 1.28
C THR A 69 -39.04 -9.54 0.01
N VAL A 70 -37.94 -10.28 0.08
CA VAL A 70 -37.42 -11.08 -1.04
C VAL A 70 -37.34 -12.54 -0.59
N VAL A 71 -37.90 -13.45 -1.39
CA VAL A 71 -37.82 -14.90 -1.13
C VAL A 71 -36.44 -15.38 -1.55
N VAL A 72 -35.66 -15.88 -0.59
CA VAL A 72 -34.30 -16.41 -0.83
C VAL A 72 -34.38 -17.93 -1.01
N ASN A 73 -34.03 -18.41 -2.21
CA ASN A 73 -33.90 -19.84 -2.50
C ASN A 73 -32.41 -20.26 -2.42
N LYS A 74 -32.12 -21.56 -2.28
CA LYS A 74 -30.74 -22.07 -2.19
C LYS A 74 -29.89 -21.81 -3.46
N THR A 75 -30.54 -21.52 -4.58
CA THR A 75 -29.89 -21.30 -5.90
C THR A 75 -29.75 -19.82 -6.25
N THR A 76 -30.25 -18.89 -5.42
CA THR A 76 -30.14 -17.45 -5.75
C THR A 76 -28.71 -16.95 -5.55
N PRO A 77 -28.17 -16.16 -6.49
CA PRO A 77 -26.84 -15.60 -6.35
C PRO A 77 -26.73 -14.74 -5.08
N SER A 78 -25.55 -14.68 -4.49
CA SER A 78 -25.28 -13.94 -3.24
C SER A 78 -25.69 -12.47 -3.31
N ALA A 79 -25.77 -11.88 -4.51
CA ALA A 79 -26.23 -10.51 -4.75
C ALA A 79 -27.75 -10.29 -4.51
N GLU A 80 -28.56 -11.35 -4.63
CA GLU A 80 -30.01 -11.33 -4.40
C GLU A 80 -30.41 -11.94 -3.06
N THR A 81 -29.46 -12.60 -2.40
CA THR A 81 -29.61 -13.03 -1.01
C THR A 81 -29.73 -11.78 -0.14
N GLY A 82 -30.79 -11.70 0.69
CA GLY A 82 -31.10 -10.52 1.49
C GLY A 82 -29.88 -9.91 2.19
N GLY A 83 -29.67 -8.60 1.96
CA GLY A 83 -28.52 -7.84 2.44
C GLY A 83 -28.01 -6.81 1.42
N TYR A 84 -26.93 -6.12 1.76
CA TYR A 84 -26.17 -5.24 0.88
C TYR A 84 -25.00 -6.02 0.28
N TYR A 85 -24.85 -5.99 -1.04
CA TYR A 85 -23.78 -6.66 -1.77
C TYR A 85 -22.68 -5.66 -2.14
N CYS A 86 -21.41 -6.06 -2.04
CA CYS A 86 -20.27 -5.28 -2.48
C CYS A 86 -19.54 -5.98 -3.63
N ASP A 87 -19.48 -5.35 -4.80
CA ASP A 87 -18.88 -5.91 -6.02
C ASP A 87 -17.35 -6.05 -5.97
N VAL A 88 -16.69 -5.29 -5.10
CA VAL A 88 -15.21 -5.25 -5.03
C VAL A 88 -14.65 -6.33 -4.09
N CYS A 89 -15.46 -6.80 -3.17
CA CYS A 89 -15.06 -7.72 -2.10
C CYS A 89 -15.85 -9.04 -2.11
N ASP A 90 -16.81 -9.20 -3.04
CA ASP A 90 -17.69 -10.36 -3.18
C ASP A 90 -18.30 -10.84 -1.85
N CYS A 91 -18.73 -9.88 -1.02
CA CYS A 91 -19.29 -10.16 0.30
C CYS A 91 -20.70 -9.59 0.48
N VAL A 92 -21.54 -10.33 1.18
CA VAL A 92 -22.88 -9.91 1.58
C VAL A 92 -22.82 -9.38 3.01
N VAL A 93 -23.22 -8.13 3.18
CA VAL A 93 -23.30 -7.44 4.47
C VAL A 93 -24.76 -7.25 4.85
N LYS A 94 -25.14 -7.64 6.07
CA LYS A 94 -26.55 -7.63 6.50
C LYS A 94 -27.07 -6.25 6.90
N ASP A 95 -26.21 -5.41 7.45
CA ASP A 95 -26.58 -4.10 8.02
C ASP A 95 -26.09 -2.94 7.17
N SER A 96 -26.84 -1.84 7.17
CA SER A 96 -26.50 -0.61 6.45
C SER A 96 -25.23 0.05 6.98
N ILE A 97 -25.07 0.07 8.31
CA ILE A 97 -23.88 0.65 8.98
C ILE A 97 -22.64 -0.15 8.60
N ASN A 98 -22.72 -1.48 8.69
CA ASN A 98 -21.60 -2.35 8.35
C ASN A 98 -21.26 -2.26 6.85
N PHE A 99 -22.22 -1.98 5.96
CA PHE A 99 -21.94 -1.75 4.54
C PHE A 99 -21.19 -0.44 4.29
N LEU A 100 -21.54 0.63 5.02
CA LEU A 100 -20.79 1.89 4.97
C LEU A 100 -19.37 1.73 5.51
N ASP A 101 -19.21 1.02 6.62
CA ASP A 101 -17.89 0.73 7.21
C ASP A 101 -17.06 -0.21 6.33
N HIS A 102 -17.72 -1.12 5.61
CA HIS A 102 -17.07 -2.00 4.64
C HIS A 102 -16.48 -1.21 3.47
N ILE A 103 -17.24 -0.29 2.87
CA ILE A 103 -16.79 0.57 1.77
C ILE A 103 -15.63 1.46 2.22
N ASN A 104 -15.70 2.00 3.44
CA ASN A 104 -14.63 2.82 4.02
C ASN A 104 -13.45 1.97 4.54
N GLY A 105 -13.56 0.65 4.46
CA GLY A 105 -12.58 -0.29 4.99
C GLY A 105 -11.28 -0.31 4.20
N LYS A 106 -10.16 -0.55 4.92
CA LYS A 106 -8.81 -0.64 4.32
C LYS A 106 -8.68 -1.71 3.23
N ASN A 107 -9.47 -2.78 3.32
CA ASN A 107 -9.45 -3.88 2.35
C ASN A 107 -10.16 -3.48 1.05
N HIS A 108 -11.36 -2.90 1.14
CA HIS A 108 -12.10 -2.38 -0.01
C HIS A 108 -11.29 -1.31 -0.76
N GLN A 109 -10.71 -0.35 -0.02
CA GLN A 109 -9.90 0.70 -0.60
C GLN A 109 -8.61 0.19 -1.26
N ARG A 110 -8.01 -0.88 -0.72
CA ARG A 110 -6.83 -1.53 -1.29
C ARG A 110 -7.14 -2.22 -2.62
N ASN A 111 -8.29 -2.88 -2.70
CA ASN A 111 -8.75 -3.55 -3.92
C ASN A 111 -9.12 -2.53 -5.01
N MET A 112 -9.68 -1.37 -4.64
CA MET A 112 -9.89 -0.24 -5.56
C MET A 112 -8.59 0.48 -6.00
N GLY A 113 -7.42 0.06 -5.53
CA GLY A 113 -6.14 0.65 -5.94
C GLY A 113 -5.88 2.04 -5.36
N MET A 114 -6.66 2.49 -4.38
CA MET A 114 -6.50 3.78 -3.74
C MET A 114 -5.72 3.67 -2.42
N SER A 115 -4.94 4.69 -2.07
CA SER A 115 -4.27 4.78 -0.78
C SER A 115 -5.02 5.73 0.15
N MET A 116 -5.10 5.41 1.44
CA MET A 116 -5.63 6.30 2.50
C MET A 116 -4.80 7.57 2.73
N LYS A 117 -3.83 7.88 1.84
CA LYS A 117 -3.03 9.10 1.90
C LYS A 117 -3.79 10.21 1.18
N ILE A 118 -4.13 11.25 1.94
CA ILE A 118 -4.80 12.46 1.44
C ILE A 118 -3.72 13.51 1.14
N LYS A 119 -3.91 14.31 0.08
CA LYS A 119 -3.07 15.48 -0.20
C LYS A 119 -3.31 16.58 0.84
N ARG A 120 -2.24 17.24 1.29
CA ARG A 120 -2.36 18.47 2.08
C ARG A 120 -2.99 19.58 1.23
N SER A 121 -3.97 20.29 1.78
CA SER A 121 -4.67 21.36 1.08
C SER A 121 -3.86 22.67 1.05
N THR A 122 -3.95 23.42 -0.04
CA THR A 122 -3.37 24.77 -0.19
C THR A 122 -4.36 25.88 0.14
N LEU A 123 -3.89 27.12 0.34
CA LEU A 123 -4.76 28.27 0.64
C LEU A 123 -5.76 28.57 -0.49
N GLU A 124 -5.37 28.35 -1.74
CA GLU A 124 -6.21 28.57 -2.92
C GLU A 124 -7.36 27.56 -2.99
N GLU A 125 -7.07 26.27 -2.75
CA GLU A 125 -8.08 25.19 -2.68
C GLU A 125 -9.13 25.46 -1.59
N VAL A 126 -8.70 26.01 -0.46
CA VAL A 126 -9.61 26.36 0.65
C VAL A 126 -10.55 27.50 0.24
N LYS A 127 -10.02 28.57 -0.38
CA LYS A 127 -10.85 29.69 -0.88
C LYS A 127 -11.87 29.23 -1.92
N GLN A 128 -11.46 28.36 -2.85
CA GLN A 128 -12.36 27.78 -3.86
C GLN A 128 -13.48 26.95 -3.22
N ARG A 129 -13.16 26.09 -2.24
CA ARG A 129 -14.18 25.32 -1.50
C ARG A 129 -15.17 26.20 -0.74
N PHE A 130 -14.70 27.29 -0.12
CA PHE A 130 -15.59 28.23 0.57
C PHE A 130 -16.54 28.93 -0.40
N ALA A 131 -16.07 29.30 -1.60
CA ALA A 131 -16.91 29.89 -2.64
C ALA A 131 -18.01 28.91 -3.10
N LEU A 132 -17.65 27.65 -3.38
CA LEU A 132 -18.60 26.60 -3.77
C LEU A 132 -19.66 26.35 -2.69
N LYS A 133 -19.24 26.15 -1.43
CA LYS A 133 -20.17 25.93 -0.31
C LYS A 133 -21.09 27.12 -0.04
N LYS A 134 -20.59 28.34 -0.24
CA LYS A 134 -21.41 29.56 -0.12
C LYS A 134 -22.45 29.67 -1.25
N ALA A 135 -22.13 29.16 -2.44
CA ALA A 135 -23.08 29.07 -3.55
C ALA A 135 -24.14 28.00 -3.28
N GLU A 136 -23.74 26.82 -2.80
CA GLU A 136 -24.67 25.75 -2.38
C GLU A 136 -25.60 26.21 -1.26
N SER A 137 -25.09 26.89 -0.22
CA SER A 137 -25.92 27.39 0.87
C SER A 137 -26.92 28.46 0.44
N LYS A 138 -26.63 29.20 -0.62
CA LYS A 138 -27.56 30.18 -1.20
C LYS A 138 -28.64 29.55 -2.07
N PHE A 139 -28.43 28.33 -2.55
CA PHE A 139 -29.40 27.60 -3.37
C PHE A 139 -30.42 26.83 -2.51
N VAL A 140 -30.09 26.56 -1.25
CA VAL A 140 -30.95 25.84 -0.28
C VAL A 140 -31.88 26.79 0.51
N MET A 141 -31.88 28.08 0.18
CA MET A 141 -32.73 29.11 0.78
C MET A 141 -33.63 29.74 -0.27
#